data_AF-A0A8S4GMD8-F1
#
_entry.id   AF-A0A8S4GMD8-F1
#
_cell.length_a   1.000
_cell.length_b   1.000
_cell.length_c   1.000
_cell.angle_alpha   90.00
_cell.angle_beta   90.00
_cell.angle_gamma   90.00
#
_symmetry.space_group_name_H-M   'P 1'
#
loop_
_entity.id
_entity.type
_entity.pdbx_description
1 polymer ?
#
loop_
_entity_poly.entity_id
_entity_poly.type
_entity_poly.pdbx_seq_one_letter_code
_entity_poly.pdbx_strand_id
1 'polypeptide(L)'
;MPKKRAAGEEAGDNVSKYEQMRNERIARNREILMSMGLQEAVKGLKDVVAQGKAKPTAAASKKRKRVKRENKAQTKGPVRRSKRIAQDEDTAARIEASGAAPGSDLALFIAHGTCPVCGTADVASLDDFDALRAHLDACEAPIELQAEAAPRTPRPGRSLEERMAELEQGTLVDWDPEFAVFIVVGALRKQQKKGRMVMARNHYKITLSDDGRKCECMDHRIRKRDCKHIHLTLRTLGLTPETDFADWRGAVDKFIVEHDHD
;
A
#
# COMPACT_ATOMS: atom_id res chain seq x y z
N MET A 1 -38.18 -9.69 58.29
CA MET A 1 -39.05 -9.50 57.11
C MET A 1 -38.51 -8.33 56.26
N PRO A 2 -37.55 -8.55 55.33
CA PRO A 2 -37.04 -7.49 54.47
C PRO A 2 -37.87 -7.36 53.18
N LYS A 3 -38.25 -6.12 52.85
CA LYS A 3 -39.03 -5.74 51.66
C LYS A 3 -38.18 -5.87 50.38
N LYS A 4 -38.60 -6.75 49.47
CA LYS A 4 -38.13 -6.77 48.06
C LYS A 4 -38.55 -5.47 47.37
N ARG A 5 -37.58 -4.66 46.93
CA ARG A 5 -37.83 -3.57 45.97
C ARG A 5 -37.77 -4.17 44.56
N ALA A 6 -38.89 -4.09 43.84
CA ALA A 6 -38.95 -4.39 42.42
C ALA A 6 -38.17 -3.31 41.66
N ALA A 7 -37.13 -3.72 40.94
CA ALA A 7 -36.49 -2.91 39.92
C ALA A 7 -37.30 -3.10 38.63
N GLY A 8 -38.24 -2.18 38.39
CA GLY A 8 -38.92 -2.06 37.10
C GLY A 8 -38.01 -1.35 36.11
N GLU A 9 -37.78 -2.02 35.00
CA GLU A 9 -37.13 -1.55 33.78
C GLU A 9 -37.92 -0.40 33.15
N GLU A 10 -37.27 0.75 32.91
CA GLU A 10 -37.53 1.62 31.75
C GLU A 10 -36.20 2.30 31.38
N ALA A 11 -35.29 1.54 30.76
CA ALA A 11 -34.12 2.11 30.08
C ALA A 11 -34.61 2.69 28.75
N GLY A 12 -35.00 3.96 28.77
CA GLY A 12 -35.50 4.67 27.60
C GLY A 12 -34.52 4.63 26.42
N ASP A 13 -35.01 4.12 25.30
CA ASP A 13 -34.41 4.12 23.97
C ASP A 13 -34.25 5.56 23.43
N ASN A 14 -33.29 6.31 23.95
CA ASN A 14 -32.79 7.51 23.28
C ASN A 14 -31.58 7.15 22.42
N VAL A 15 -31.80 6.28 21.44
CA VAL A 15 -30.81 5.96 20.40
C VAL A 15 -30.64 7.21 19.54
N SER A 16 -29.42 7.73 19.47
CA SER A 16 -29.10 8.99 18.78
C SER A 16 -29.57 8.94 17.32
N LYS A 17 -30.00 10.08 16.75
CA LYS A 17 -30.43 10.19 15.34
C LYS A 17 -29.42 9.56 14.36
N TYR A 18 -28.12 9.67 14.67
CA TYR A 18 -27.04 9.05 13.89
C TYR A 18 -27.03 7.52 14.01
N GLU A 19 -27.32 6.98 15.18
CA GLU A 19 -27.43 5.52 15.38
C GLU A 19 -28.65 4.94 14.67
N GLN A 20 -29.76 5.70 14.62
CA GLN A 20 -30.94 5.33 13.84
C GLN A 20 -30.61 5.26 12.34
N MET A 21 -30.02 6.32 11.76
CA MET A 21 -29.59 6.33 10.35
C MET A 21 -28.59 5.21 10.03
N ARG A 22 -27.68 4.92 10.97
CA ARG A 22 -26.73 3.82 10.84
C ARG A 22 -27.43 2.45 10.83
N ASN A 23 -28.41 2.25 11.72
CA ASN A 23 -29.18 1.01 11.79
C ASN A 23 -30.03 0.79 10.53
N GLU A 24 -30.62 1.85 9.97
CA GLU A 24 -31.36 1.79 8.71
C GLU A 24 -30.48 1.40 7.51
N ARG A 25 -29.26 1.95 7.41
CA ARG A 25 -28.30 1.52 6.37
C ARG A 25 -27.91 0.05 6.52
N ILE A 26 -27.69 -0.41 7.76
CA ILE A 26 -27.39 -1.82 8.03
C ILE A 26 -28.56 -2.72 7.62
N ALA A 27 -29.81 -2.30 7.88
CA ALA A 27 -31.01 -3.04 7.50
C ALA A 27 -31.14 -3.17 5.98
N ARG A 28 -31.02 -2.06 5.23
CA ARG A 28 -31.06 -2.08 3.75
C ARG A 28 -29.98 -2.98 3.15
N ASN A 29 -28.75 -2.90 3.66
CA ASN A 29 -27.66 -3.75 3.18
C ASN A 29 -27.91 -5.24 3.45
N ARG A 30 -28.58 -5.58 4.57
CA ARG A 30 -28.98 -6.97 4.84
C ARG A 30 -30.02 -7.47 3.84
N GLU A 31 -31.00 -6.63 3.48
CA GLU A 31 -32.03 -6.99 2.51
C GLU A 31 -31.43 -7.24 1.12
N ILE A 32 -30.51 -6.38 0.69
CA ILE A 32 -29.76 -6.57 -0.57
C ILE A 32 -29.00 -7.90 -0.54
N LEU A 33 -28.25 -8.18 0.52
CA LEU A 33 -27.50 -9.44 0.65
C LEU A 33 -28.41 -10.69 0.65
N MET A 34 -29.60 -10.59 1.25
CA MET A 34 -30.60 -11.67 1.21
C MET A 34 -31.16 -11.86 -0.20
N SER A 35 -31.43 -10.78 -0.94
CA SER A 35 -31.91 -10.84 -2.33
C SER A 35 -30.88 -11.46 -3.29
N MET A 36 -29.58 -11.30 -3.00
CA MET A 36 -28.48 -11.90 -3.75
C MET A 36 -28.20 -13.37 -3.39
N GLY A 37 -28.98 -13.98 -2.48
CA GLY A 37 -28.81 -15.37 -2.06
C GLY A 37 -27.62 -15.61 -1.10
N LEU A 38 -27.03 -14.55 -0.53
CA LEU A 38 -25.85 -14.63 0.35
C LEU A 38 -26.24 -14.79 1.83
N GLN A 39 -27.09 -15.78 2.13
CA GLN A 39 -27.65 -15.99 3.48
C GLN A 39 -26.57 -16.30 4.54
N GLU A 40 -25.47 -16.96 4.15
CA GLU A 40 -24.36 -17.30 5.06
C GLU A 40 -23.58 -16.05 5.51
N ALA A 41 -23.44 -15.04 4.65
CA ALA A 41 -22.78 -13.78 4.99
C ALA A 41 -23.60 -12.96 6.01
N VAL A 42 -24.94 -13.04 5.95
CA VAL A 42 -25.83 -12.36 6.89
C VAL A 42 -25.78 -13.01 8.28
N LYS A 43 -25.64 -14.34 8.36
CA LYS A 43 -25.45 -15.05 9.65
C LYS A 43 -24.12 -14.64 10.32
N GLY A 44 -23.01 -14.64 9.58
CA GLY A 44 -21.71 -14.25 10.12
C GLY A 44 -21.66 -12.81 10.65
N LEU A 45 -22.41 -11.88 10.06
CA LEU A 45 -22.50 -10.49 10.56
C LEU A 45 -23.20 -10.36 11.92
N LYS A 46 -24.17 -11.23 12.24
CA LYS A 46 -24.83 -11.22 13.56
C LYS A 46 -23.87 -11.65 14.67
N ASP A 47 -23.02 -12.63 14.38
CA ASP A 47 -22.07 -13.17 15.35
C ASP A 47 -20.95 -12.18 15.70
N VAL A 48 -20.49 -11.39 14.72
CA VAL A 48 -19.47 -10.35 14.95
C VAL A 48 -19.98 -9.21 15.82
N VAL A 49 -21.25 -8.81 15.66
CA VAL A 49 -21.87 -7.76 16.49
C VAL A 49 -22.09 -8.24 17.93
N ALA A 50 -22.42 -9.52 18.13
CA ALA A 50 -22.55 -10.11 19.46
C ALA A 50 -21.20 -10.18 20.20
N GLN A 51 -20.10 -10.45 19.49
CA GLN A 51 -18.76 -10.53 20.08
C GLN A 51 -18.17 -9.17 20.50
N GLY A 52 -18.65 -8.07 19.93
CA GLY A 52 -18.20 -6.71 20.27
C GLY A 52 -18.61 -6.22 21.67
N LYS A 53 -19.55 -6.89 22.36
CA LYS A 53 -20.02 -6.53 23.71
C LYS A 53 -19.34 -7.32 24.84
N ALA A 54 -18.49 -8.29 24.54
CA ALA A 54 -17.75 -9.04 25.56
C ALA A 54 -16.45 -8.31 25.94
N LYS A 55 -16.50 -7.53 27.03
CA LYS A 55 -15.32 -6.95 27.68
C LYS A 55 -14.37 -8.08 28.09
N PRO A 56 -13.13 -8.17 27.59
CA PRO A 56 -12.20 -9.21 28.03
C PRO A 56 -11.84 -8.96 29.51
N THR A 57 -12.28 -9.85 30.39
CA THR A 57 -11.91 -9.82 31.81
C THR A 57 -10.40 -10.10 31.93
N ALA A 58 -9.69 -9.20 32.62
CA ALA A 58 -8.23 -9.13 32.72
C ALA A 58 -7.56 -10.28 33.53
N ALA A 59 -8.25 -11.41 33.73
CA ALA A 59 -7.80 -12.47 34.64
C ALA A 59 -7.03 -13.62 33.97
N ALA A 60 -7.02 -13.74 32.64
CA ALA A 60 -6.46 -14.92 31.96
C ALA A 60 -5.05 -14.74 31.34
N SER A 61 -4.42 -13.55 31.41
CA SER A 61 -3.16 -13.28 30.69
C SER A 61 -1.87 -13.55 31.49
N LYS A 62 -1.94 -13.94 32.76
CA LYS A 62 -0.73 -14.10 33.61
C LYS A 62 -0.09 -15.49 33.62
N LYS A 63 -0.67 -16.53 33.01
CA LYS A 63 -0.14 -17.91 33.14
C LYS A 63 0.68 -18.45 31.96
N ARG A 64 0.88 -17.68 30.88
CA ARG A 64 1.64 -18.15 29.69
C ARG A 64 3.03 -17.54 29.51
N LYS A 65 3.55 -16.79 30.48
CA LYS A 65 4.85 -16.09 30.36
C LYS A 65 6.03 -16.74 31.11
N ARG A 66 5.90 -17.97 31.64
CA ARG A 66 6.93 -18.58 32.52
C ARG A 66 7.35 -20.01 32.19
N VAL A 67 7.31 -20.44 30.92
CA VAL A 67 7.88 -21.75 30.50
C VAL A 67 8.66 -21.66 29.18
N LYS A 68 9.22 -20.49 28.85
CA LYS A 68 10.10 -20.36 27.68
C LYS A 68 11.29 -19.44 27.97
N ARG A 69 11.93 -19.71 29.10
CA ARG A 69 13.15 -19.03 29.55
C ARG A 69 14.10 -20.08 30.13
N GLU A 70 14.48 -21.02 29.28
CA GLU A 70 15.61 -21.93 29.41
C GLU A 70 15.70 -22.63 28.06
N ASN A 71 16.88 -22.65 27.44
CA ASN A 71 17.18 -23.14 26.09
C ASN A 71 16.74 -22.25 24.90
N LYS A 72 17.45 -21.12 24.68
CA LYS A 72 18.02 -20.77 23.36
C LYS A 72 19.00 -19.60 23.44
N ALA A 73 20.12 -19.81 24.13
CA ALA A 73 21.33 -19.05 23.87
C ALA A 73 22.10 -19.78 22.76
N GLN A 74 21.85 -19.40 21.50
CA GLN A 74 22.82 -19.38 20.39
C GLN A 74 22.11 -19.17 19.04
N THR A 75 22.51 -18.06 18.41
CA THR A 75 22.62 -17.75 16.98
C THR A 75 21.36 -17.66 16.08
N LYS A 76 21.43 -16.62 15.23
CA LYS A 76 20.60 -16.25 14.07
C LYS A 76 19.30 -15.49 14.37
N GLY A 77 19.40 -14.16 14.25
CA GLY A 77 18.25 -13.26 14.20
C GLY A 77 17.34 -13.52 12.99
N PRO A 78 16.12 -12.96 12.97
CA PRO A 78 15.16 -13.19 11.91
C PRO A 78 15.55 -12.43 10.64
N VAL A 79 16.34 -13.08 9.78
CA VAL A 79 16.69 -12.54 8.47
C VAL A 79 15.51 -12.79 7.52
N ARG A 80 14.54 -11.88 7.53
CA ARG A 80 13.49 -11.82 6.51
C ARG A 80 14.05 -11.12 5.26
N ARG A 81 15.04 -11.74 4.60
CA ARG A 81 15.59 -11.23 3.33
C ARG A 81 14.59 -11.52 2.21
N SER A 82 14.12 -10.47 1.55
CA SER A 82 13.34 -10.60 0.33
C SER A 82 14.21 -11.24 -0.75
N LYS A 83 13.65 -12.17 -1.54
CA LYS A 83 14.36 -12.89 -2.63
C LYS A 83 15.15 -11.98 -3.58
N ARG A 84 14.72 -10.74 -3.78
CA ARG A 84 15.44 -9.74 -4.61
C ARG A 84 16.80 -9.37 -4.03
N ILE A 85 16.89 -9.15 -2.72
CA ILE A 85 18.16 -8.79 -2.04
C ILE A 85 19.14 -9.97 -2.11
N ALA A 86 18.64 -11.21 -2.05
CA ALA A 86 19.48 -12.40 -2.19
C ALA A 86 20.10 -12.51 -3.59
N GLN A 87 19.36 -12.17 -4.65
CA GLN A 87 19.89 -12.17 -6.02
C GLN A 87 20.98 -11.12 -6.22
N ASP A 88 20.77 -9.91 -5.69
CA ASP A 88 21.77 -8.84 -5.78
C ASP A 88 23.06 -9.22 -5.03
N GLU A 89 22.94 -9.81 -3.84
CA GLU A 89 24.07 -10.33 -3.06
C GLU A 89 24.82 -11.46 -3.79
N ASP A 90 24.10 -12.39 -4.43
CA ASP A 90 24.70 -13.50 -5.19
C ASP A 90 25.45 -13.01 -6.43
N THR A 91 24.93 -12.00 -7.14
CA THR A 91 25.63 -11.38 -8.28
C THR A 91 26.87 -10.61 -7.86
N ALA A 92 26.82 -9.87 -6.75
CA ALA A 92 27.97 -9.16 -6.21
C ALA A 92 29.08 -10.14 -5.81
N ALA A 93 28.73 -11.26 -5.15
CA ALA A 93 29.67 -12.30 -4.78
C ALA A 93 30.34 -12.95 -6.00
N ARG A 94 29.61 -13.14 -7.12
CA ARG A 94 30.18 -13.66 -8.38
C ARG A 94 31.14 -12.68 -9.05
N ILE A 95 30.82 -11.39 -9.04
CA ILE A 95 31.70 -10.34 -9.58
C ILE A 95 33.00 -10.29 -8.77
N GLU A 96 32.91 -10.29 -7.44
CA GLU A 96 34.08 -10.33 -6.56
C GLU A 96 34.92 -11.60 -6.79
N ALA A 97 34.29 -12.77 -6.92
CA ALA A 97 34.99 -14.03 -7.18
C ALA A 97 35.72 -14.07 -8.52
N SER A 98 35.20 -13.38 -9.55
CA SER A 98 35.82 -13.29 -10.86
C SER A 98 37.04 -12.34 -10.92
N GLY A 99 37.29 -11.56 -9.86
CA GLY A 99 38.32 -10.52 -9.86
C GLY A 99 38.02 -9.35 -10.82
N ALA A 100 36.81 -9.26 -11.36
CA ALA A 100 36.39 -8.20 -12.26
C ALA A 100 36.19 -6.89 -11.48
N ALA A 101 36.75 -5.79 -11.99
CA ALA A 101 36.47 -4.47 -11.41
C ALA A 101 34.97 -4.14 -11.57
N PRO A 102 34.33 -3.52 -10.56
CA PRO A 102 32.93 -3.13 -10.66
C PRO A 102 32.75 -2.15 -11.83
N GLY A 103 31.90 -2.53 -12.80
CA GLY A 103 31.66 -1.76 -14.02
C GLY A 103 32.54 -2.15 -15.22
N SER A 104 33.42 -3.14 -15.10
CA SER A 104 34.08 -3.75 -16.26
C SER A 104 33.12 -4.58 -17.11
N ASP A 105 33.45 -4.78 -18.39
CA ASP A 105 32.61 -5.56 -19.33
C ASP A 105 32.39 -7.00 -18.84
N LEU A 106 33.38 -7.59 -18.17
CA LEU A 106 33.25 -8.90 -17.52
C LEU A 106 32.24 -8.87 -16.37
N ALA A 107 32.24 -7.81 -15.54
CA ALA A 107 31.26 -7.65 -14.47
C ALA A 107 29.84 -7.46 -15.01
N LEU A 108 29.68 -6.70 -16.11
CA LEU A 108 28.40 -6.54 -16.81
C LEU A 108 27.91 -7.86 -17.40
N PHE A 109 28.81 -8.63 -17.99
CA PHE A 109 28.49 -9.94 -18.54
C PHE A 109 28.00 -10.91 -17.44
N ILE A 110 28.71 -10.98 -16.30
CA ILE A 110 28.30 -11.81 -15.15
C ILE A 110 26.95 -11.37 -14.58
N ALA A 111 26.72 -10.05 -14.47
CA ALA A 111 25.49 -9.49 -13.91
C ALA A 111 24.25 -9.72 -14.79
N HIS A 112 24.40 -9.59 -16.11
CA HIS A 112 23.29 -9.66 -17.06
C HIS A 112 23.12 -11.04 -17.71
N GLY A 113 24.16 -11.88 -17.65
CA GLY A 113 24.19 -13.18 -18.33
C GLY A 113 24.25 -13.08 -19.85
N THR A 114 24.61 -11.92 -20.39
CA THR A 114 24.68 -11.63 -21.83
C THR A 114 25.92 -10.78 -22.12
N CYS A 115 26.61 -11.06 -23.22
CA CYS A 115 27.78 -10.28 -23.62
C CYS A 115 27.36 -8.84 -23.93
N PRO A 116 28.00 -7.80 -23.34
CA PRO A 116 27.65 -6.41 -23.62
C PRO A 116 27.96 -5.99 -25.07
N VAL A 117 28.82 -6.72 -25.77
CA VAL A 117 29.29 -6.39 -27.12
C VAL A 117 28.36 -6.96 -28.20
N CYS A 118 28.12 -8.28 -28.19
CA CYS A 118 27.29 -8.96 -29.21
C CYS A 118 25.89 -9.35 -28.74
N GLY A 119 25.58 -9.21 -27.44
CA GLY A 119 24.27 -9.56 -26.88
C GLY A 119 24.00 -11.06 -26.74
N THR A 120 24.94 -11.94 -27.10
CA THR A 120 24.72 -13.40 -26.99
C THR A 120 24.84 -13.88 -25.55
N ALA A 121 24.01 -14.86 -25.20
CA ALA A 121 24.01 -15.55 -23.91
C ALA A 121 24.64 -16.95 -24.00
N ASP A 122 25.19 -17.32 -25.16
CA ASP A 122 25.56 -18.69 -25.53
C ASP A 122 26.91 -19.12 -24.96
N VAL A 123 27.16 -18.81 -23.69
CA VAL A 123 28.26 -19.41 -22.93
C VAL A 123 27.65 -20.55 -22.13
N ALA A 124 28.14 -21.78 -22.36
CA ALA A 124 27.54 -23.01 -21.84
C ALA A 124 27.36 -23.03 -20.31
N SER A 125 28.10 -22.18 -19.59
CA SER A 125 27.95 -21.94 -18.17
C SER A 125 28.32 -20.50 -17.83
N LEU A 126 27.46 -19.81 -17.06
CA LEU A 126 27.76 -18.49 -16.48
C LEU A 126 28.77 -18.57 -15.32
N ASP A 127 29.12 -19.78 -14.87
CA ASP A 127 30.08 -20.01 -13.79
C ASP A 127 31.52 -20.22 -14.32
N ASP A 128 31.73 -20.26 -15.65
CA ASP A 128 33.05 -20.38 -16.27
C ASP A 128 33.60 -19.01 -16.69
N PHE A 129 34.29 -18.34 -15.76
CA PHE A 129 34.81 -16.98 -15.95
C PHE A 129 35.89 -16.89 -17.04
N ASP A 130 36.66 -17.95 -17.25
CA ASP A 130 37.69 -17.97 -18.28
C ASP A 130 37.05 -18.06 -19.66
N ALA A 131 35.98 -18.83 -19.82
CA ALA A 131 35.19 -18.86 -21.04
C ALA A 131 34.51 -17.51 -21.34
N LEU A 132 33.97 -16.83 -20.32
CA LEU A 132 33.39 -15.49 -20.46
C LEU A 132 34.45 -14.45 -20.89
N ARG A 133 35.65 -14.53 -20.33
CA ARG A 133 36.76 -13.63 -20.68
C ARG A 133 37.29 -13.91 -22.08
N ALA A 134 37.50 -15.18 -22.43
CA ALA A 134 37.90 -15.57 -23.78
C ALA A 134 36.86 -15.15 -24.83
N HIS A 135 35.57 -15.21 -24.50
CA HIS A 135 34.52 -14.66 -25.35
C HIS A 135 34.68 -13.15 -25.52
N LEU A 136 34.83 -12.37 -24.44
CA LEU A 136 35.00 -10.92 -24.53
C LEU A 136 36.23 -10.52 -25.36
N ASP A 137 37.35 -11.23 -25.18
CA ASP A 137 38.59 -10.98 -25.93
C ASP A 137 38.46 -11.35 -27.42
N ALA A 138 37.63 -12.35 -27.76
CA ALA A 138 37.38 -12.80 -29.13
C ALA A 138 36.14 -12.17 -29.79
N CYS A 139 35.35 -11.38 -29.06
CA CYS A 139 34.09 -10.85 -29.54
C CYS A 139 34.31 -9.63 -30.45
N GLU A 140 34.61 -9.91 -31.71
CA GLU A 140 34.61 -8.93 -32.80
C GLU A 140 33.17 -8.76 -33.35
N ALA A 141 32.26 -8.21 -32.55
CA ALA A 141 30.94 -7.91 -33.08
C ALA A 141 31.04 -6.80 -34.16
N PRO A 142 30.32 -6.92 -35.28
CA PRO A 142 30.20 -5.83 -36.23
C PRO A 142 29.60 -4.61 -35.51
N ILE A 143 30.34 -3.50 -35.50
CA ILE A 143 29.98 -2.22 -34.88
C ILE A 143 28.59 -1.73 -35.35
N GLU A 144 28.09 -2.25 -36.49
CA GLU A 144 26.77 -1.95 -37.05
C GLU A 144 25.58 -2.32 -36.14
N LEU A 145 25.70 -3.25 -35.18
CA LEU A 145 24.60 -3.58 -34.27
C LEU A 145 24.53 -2.71 -33.00
N GLN A 146 25.56 -1.91 -32.71
CA GLN A 146 25.52 -0.96 -31.57
C GLN A 146 24.97 0.42 -31.95
N ALA A 147 24.95 0.76 -33.24
CA ALA A 147 24.36 2.02 -33.71
C ALA A 147 22.81 2.01 -33.72
N GLU A 148 22.19 0.83 -33.70
CA GLU A 148 20.73 0.65 -33.56
C GLU A 148 20.28 0.19 -32.17
N ALA A 149 21.18 0.23 -31.16
CA ALA A 149 20.71 0.42 -29.80
C ALA A 149 20.19 1.85 -29.73
N ALA A 150 18.96 2.06 -30.22
CA ALA A 150 18.24 3.32 -30.12
C ALA A 150 18.55 3.90 -28.73
N PRO A 151 19.02 5.16 -28.63
CA PRO A 151 19.26 5.76 -27.33
C PRO A 151 18.04 5.39 -26.51
N ARG A 152 18.22 4.75 -25.34
CA ARG A 152 17.11 4.44 -24.46
C ARG A 152 16.46 5.77 -24.19
N THR A 153 15.50 6.15 -25.03
CA THR A 153 14.80 7.41 -24.93
C THR A 153 14.23 7.29 -23.56
N PRO A 154 14.65 8.14 -22.59
CA PRO A 154 14.11 8.06 -21.26
C PRO A 154 12.60 8.06 -21.49
N ARG A 155 11.94 6.94 -21.14
CA ARG A 155 10.49 6.79 -21.36
C ARG A 155 9.90 8.11 -20.94
N PRO A 156 9.27 8.88 -21.84
CA PRO A 156 8.85 10.24 -21.53
C PRO A 156 8.13 10.14 -20.20
N GLY A 157 8.73 10.75 -19.17
CA GLY A 157 8.27 10.57 -17.82
C GLY A 157 6.84 11.06 -17.83
N ARG A 158 5.86 10.16 -17.65
CA ARG A 158 4.45 10.55 -17.66
C ARG A 158 4.29 11.82 -16.87
N SER A 159 3.69 12.85 -17.48
CA SER A 159 3.58 14.16 -16.87
C SER A 159 2.89 14.04 -15.50
N LEU A 160 3.10 15.01 -14.61
CA LEU A 160 2.38 15.04 -13.34
C LEU A 160 0.86 14.95 -13.58
N GLU A 161 0.38 15.62 -14.62
CA GLU A 161 -1.02 15.61 -15.04
C GLU A 161 -1.50 14.22 -15.46
N GLU A 162 -0.77 13.52 -16.33
CA GLU A 162 -1.10 12.13 -16.71
C GLU A 162 -1.11 11.19 -15.50
N ARG A 163 -0.20 11.40 -14.54
CA ARG A 163 -0.17 10.60 -13.30
C ARG A 163 -1.31 10.94 -12.34
N MET A 164 -1.85 12.15 -12.39
CA MET A 164 -3.02 12.56 -11.61
C MET A 164 -4.32 12.07 -12.26
N ALA A 165 -4.37 11.97 -13.60
CA ALA A 165 -5.53 11.44 -14.32
C ALA A 165 -5.84 9.95 -14.00
N GLU A 166 -4.85 9.17 -13.55
CA GLU A 166 -5.06 7.78 -13.10
C GLU A 166 -5.62 7.64 -11.69
N LEU A 167 -5.77 8.74 -10.94
CA LEU A 167 -6.29 8.74 -9.57
C LEU A 167 -7.74 9.21 -9.58
N GLU A 168 -8.64 8.35 -9.10
CA GLU A 168 -10.01 8.73 -8.81
C GLU A 168 -10.08 9.24 -7.36
N GLN A 169 -10.61 10.45 -7.15
CA GLN A 169 -10.91 10.90 -5.80
C GLN A 169 -12.18 10.19 -5.33
N GLY A 170 -12.09 9.53 -4.18
CA GLY A 170 -13.28 9.04 -3.48
C GLY A 170 -13.97 10.20 -2.77
N THR A 171 -15.22 9.98 -2.39
CA THR A 171 -16.07 10.96 -1.69
C THR A 171 -15.42 11.43 -0.39
N LEU A 172 -15.74 12.66 0.04
CA LEU A 172 -15.47 13.14 1.39
C LEU A 172 -16.15 12.17 2.38
N VAL A 173 -15.39 11.71 3.38
CA VAL A 173 -15.89 10.66 4.30
C VAL A 173 -16.26 11.22 5.66
N ASP A 174 -15.50 12.20 6.13
CA ASP A 174 -15.70 12.80 7.45
C ASP A 174 -15.32 14.28 7.38
N TRP A 175 -16.18 15.12 7.96
CA TRP A 175 -15.96 16.55 8.06
C TRP A 175 -16.20 16.99 9.50
N ASP A 176 -15.17 17.61 10.05
CA ASP A 176 -15.17 18.24 11.36
C ASP A 176 -14.58 19.66 11.18
N PRO A 177 -15.08 20.69 11.89
CA PRO A 177 -14.46 22.02 11.89
C PRO A 177 -12.94 22.02 12.13
N GLU A 178 -12.42 21.03 12.87
CA GLU A 178 -10.98 20.90 13.15
C GLU A 178 -10.22 20.16 12.04
N PHE A 179 -10.85 19.24 11.32
CA PHE A 179 -10.20 18.44 10.29
C PHE A 179 -11.17 17.92 9.21
N ALA A 180 -10.69 17.81 7.97
CA ALA A 180 -11.42 17.13 6.90
C ALA A 180 -10.71 15.84 6.45
N VAL A 181 -11.47 14.78 6.22
CA VAL A 181 -10.97 13.46 5.81
C VAL A 181 -11.47 13.08 4.42
N PHE A 182 -10.53 12.95 3.50
CA PHE A 182 -10.76 12.48 2.14
C PHE A 182 -10.21 11.06 1.95
N ILE A 183 -10.88 10.28 1.11
CA ILE A 183 -10.35 9.01 0.61
C ILE A 183 -9.99 9.19 -0.86
N VAL A 184 -8.73 9.01 -1.22
CA VAL A 184 -8.31 8.94 -2.62
C VAL A 184 -8.15 7.50 -3.04
N VAL A 185 -8.80 7.12 -4.13
CA VAL A 185 -8.76 5.77 -4.69
C VAL A 185 -7.62 5.71 -5.69
N GLY A 186 -6.56 5.02 -5.29
CA GLY A 186 -5.41 4.76 -6.15
C GLY A 186 -5.75 3.77 -7.28
N ALA A 187 -4.93 3.84 -8.34
CA ALA A 187 -5.00 2.94 -9.48
C ALA A 187 -5.12 1.46 -9.07
N LEU A 188 -5.95 0.73 -9.81
CA LEU A 188 -6.15 -0.71 -9.65
C LEU A 188 -4.80 -1.43 -9.74
N ARG A 189 -4.39 -2.07 -8.65
CA ARG A 189 -3.23 -2.96 -8.68
C ARG A 189 -3.73 -4.39 -8.78
N LYS A 190 -3.21 -5.12 -9.79
CA LYS A 190 -3.32 -6.58 -9.83
C LYS A 190 -2.54 -7.14 -8.65
N GLN A 191 -3.25 -7.56 -7.61
CA GLN A 191 -2.67 -8.29 -6.50
C GLN A 191 -2.93 -9.78 -6.71
N GLN A 192 -1.87 -10.57 -6.72
CA GLN A 192 -2.00 -12.02 -6.76
C GLN A 192 -2.26 -12.51 -5.33
N LYS A 193 -3.50 -12.93 -5.05
CA LYS A 193 -3.88 -13.44 -3.72
C LYS A 193 -4.37 -14.87 -3.90
N LYS A 194 -3.66 -15.83 -3.30
CA LYS A 194 -3.96 -17.27 -3.38
C LYS A 194 -4.09 -17.79 -4.82
N GLY A 195 -3.15 -17.43 -5.70
CA GLY A 195 -3.13 -17.91 -7.08
C GLY A 195 -4.18 -17.29 -8.03
N ARG A 196 -5.10 -16.45 -7.52
CA ARG A 196 -6.01 -15.65 -8.36
C ARG A 196 -5.53 -14.22 -8.46
N MET A 197 -5.62 -13.64 -9.66
CA MET A 197 -5.47 -12.20 -9.84
C MET A 197 -6.71 -11.51 -9.31
N VAL A 198 -6.56 -10.75 -8.22
CA VAL A 198 -7.60 -9.89 -7.67
C VAL A 198 -7.19 -8.45 -7.96
N MET A 199 -8.09 -7.69 -8.58
CA MET A 199 -7.95 -6.24 -8.72
C MET A 199 -8.24 -5.62 -7.35
N ALA A 200 -7.21 -5.17 -6.64
CA ALA A 200 -7.37 -4.45 -5.38
C ALA A 200 -7.16 -2.95 -5.63
N ARG A 201 -8.14 -2.13 -5.22
CA ARG A 201 -7.99 -0.68 -5.17
C ARG A 201 -7.26 -0.31 -3.88
N ASN A 202 -6.21 0.50 -3.99
CA ASN A 202 -5.58 1.07 -2.81
C ASN A 202 -6.37 2.32 -2.42
N HIS A 203 -6.83 2.40 -1.18
CA HIS A 203 -7.45 3.61 -0.64
C HIS A 203 -6.43 4.32 0.23
N TYR A 204 -6.32 5.64 0.06
CA TYR A 204 -5.43 6.47 0.88
C TYR A 204 -6.26 7.49 1.63
N LYS A 205 -6.14 7.51 2.96
CA LYS A 205 -6.73 8.56 3.80
C LYS A 205 -5.86 9.81 3.74
N ILE A 206 -6.50 10.95 3.51
CA ILE A 206 -5.89 12.27 3.58
C ILE A 206 -6.63 13.06 4.65
N THR A 207 -5.86 13.69 5.54
CA THR A 207 -6.39 14.56 6.58
C THR A 207 -5.85 15.96 6.36
N LEU A 208 -6.76 16.92 6.21
CA LEU A 208 -6.46 18.35 6.22
C LEU A 208 -6.81 18.90 7.60
N SER A 209 -5.94 19.72 8.15
CA SER A 209 -6.06 20.34 9.48
C SER A 209 -5.28 21.67 9.48
N ASP A 210 -5.52 22.52 10.48
CA ASP A 210 -4.76 23.77 10.64
C ASP A 210 -3.26 23.53 10.86
N ASP A 211 -2.90 22.43 11.52
CA ASP A 211 -1.51 22.00 11.74
C ASP A 211 -0.81 21.52 10.44
N GLY A 212 -1.56 21.39 9.33
CA GLY A 212 -1.06 20.95 8.04
C GLY A 212 -1.81 19.76 7.46
N ARG A 213 -1.15 19.09 6.51
CA ARG A 213 -1.75 18.05 5.66
C ARG A 213 -1.01 16.72 5.80
N LYS A 214 -1.76 15.64 6.03
CA LYS A 214 -1.24 14.28 6.24
C LYS A 214 -1.87 13.30 5.27
N CYS A 215 -1.05 12.41 4.70
CA CYS A 215 -1.52 11.31 3.84
C CYS A 215 -0.91 9.97 4.27
N GLU A 216 -1.70 8.90 4.24
CA GLU A 216 -1.25 7.54 4.59
C GLU A 216 -0.37 6.87 3.52
N CYS A 217 -0.15 7.51 2.37
CA CYS A 217 0.66 6.91 1.32
C CYS A 217 2.14 6.83 1.69
N MET A 218 2.83 5.87 1.07
CA MET A 218 4.26 5.64 1.28
C MET A 218 5.11 6.88 0.95
N ASP A 219 4.77 7.63 -0.09
CA ASP A 219 5.54 8.80 -0.51
C ASP A 219 5.53 9.90 0.56
N HIS A 220 4.37 10.21 1.13
CA HIS A 220 4.26 11.18 2.21
C HIS A 220 4.98 10.68 3.47
N ARG A 221 4.82 9.39 3.82
CA ARG A 221 5.47 8.81 5.00
C ARG A 221 7.00 8.85 4.95
N ILE A 222 7.59 8.58 3.78
CA ILE A 222 9.05 8.58 3.61
C ILE A 222 9.59 10.00 3.45
N ARG A 223 8.98 10.78 2.55
CA ARG A 223 9.55 12.06 2.11
C ARG A 223 9.13 13.23 3.00
N LYS A 224 8.07 13.08 3.80
CA LYS A 224 7.46 14.14 4.62
C LYS A 224 7.17 15.42 3.84
N ARG A 225 6.79 15.24 2.56
CA ARG A 225 6.39 16.30 1.63
C ARG A 225 5.01 15.99 1.10
N ASP A 226 4.43 16.95 0.39
CA ASP A 226 3.16 16.76 -0.27
C ASP A 226 3.28 15.69 -1.33
N CYS A 227 2.48 14.66 -1.16
CA CYS A 227 2.40 13.58 -2.12
C CYS A 227 1.36 13.94 -3.18
N LYS A 228 1.37 13.17 -4.27
CA LYS A 228 0.38 13.31 -5.35
C LYS A 228 -1.08 13.30 -4.87
N HIS A 229 -1.40 12.57 -3.81
CA HIS A 229 -2.78 12.49 -3.31
C HIS A 229 -3.18 13.78 -2.62
N ILE A 230 -2.28 14.40 -1.87
CA ILE A 230 -2.51 15.72 -1.26
C ILE A 230 -2.71 16.77 -2.35
N HIS A 231 -1.85 16.79 -3.37
CA HIS A 231 -2.02 17.70 -4.51
C HIS A 231 -3.34 17.51 -5.25
N LEU A 232 -3.78 16.26 -5.44
CA LEU A 232 -5.07 15.97 -6.05
C LEU A 232 -6.23 16.53 -5.23
N THR A 233 -6.24 16.30 -3.92
CA THR A 233 -7.27 16.82 -3.02
C THR A 233 -7.27 18.34 -2.94
N LEU A 234 -6.11 18.99 -2.92
CA LEU A 234 -6.05 20.46 -2.95
C LEU A 234 -6.58 21.00 -4.27
N ARG A 235 -6.21 20.38 -5.41
CA ARG A 235 -6.67 20.78 -6.73
C ARG A 235 -8.20 20.68 -6.86
N THR A 236 -8.83 19.65 -6.30
CA THR A 236 -10.29 19.50 -6.33
C THR A 236 -11.02 20.47 -5.43
N LEU A 237 -10.38 20.90 -4.33
CA LEU A 237 -10.86 22.01 -3.51
C LEU A 237 -10.59 23.39 -4.15
N GLY A 238 -10.00 23.45 -5.35
CA GLY A 238 -9.62 24.70 -6.00
C GLY A 238 -8.45 25.43 -5.32
N LEU A 239 -7.71 24.74 -4.45
CA LEU A 239 -6.58 25.28 -3.71
C LEU A 239 -5.27 25.01 -4.45
N THR A 240 -4.40 26.02 -4.49
CA THR A 240 -3.02 25.82 -4.95
C THR A 240 -2.10 25.43 -3.80
N PRO A 241 -1.02 24.66 -4.05
CA PRO A 241 -0.08 24.27 -2.99
C PRO A 241 0.71 25.45 -2.39
N GLU A 242 0.77 26.59 -3.08
CA GLU A 242 1.67 27.70 -2.79
C GLU A 242 0.99 28.87 -2.06
N THR A 243 -0.28 29.18 -2.32
CA THR A 243 -0.90 30.42 -1.79
C THR A 243 -2.08 30.21 -0.83
N ASP A 244 -2.75 29.05 -0.82
CA ASP A 244 -4.14 29.03 -0.33
C ASP A 244 -4.44 28.04 0.80
N PHE A 245 -3.43 27.39 1.40
CA PHE A 245 -3.73 26.37 2.43
C PHE A 245 -4.40 26.97 3.68
N ALA A 246 -4.20 28.26 3.98
CA ALA A 246 -4.84 28.91 5.12
C ALA A 246 -6.39 28.91 5.02
N ASP A 247 -6.95 28.90 3.80
CA ASP A 247 -8.40 28.91 3.56
C ASP A 247 -8.96 27.51 3.22
N TRP A 248 -8.27 26.46 3.67
CA TRP A 248 -8.69 25.09 3.36
C TRP A 248 -10.11 24.79 3.88
N ARG A 249 -10.50 25.36 5.03
CA ARG A 249 -11.85 25.21 5.59
C ARG A 249 -12.93 25.75 4.65
N GLY A 250 -12.78 26.99 4.19
CA GLY A 250 -13.74 27.62 3.28
C GLY A 250 -13.88 26.86 1.96
N ALA A 251 -12.77 26.29 1.46
CA ALA A 251 -12.81 25.44 0.28
C ALA A 251 -13.54 24.10 0.51
N VAL A 252 -13.37 23.48 1.68
CA VAL A 252 -14.11 22.26 2.04
C VAL A 252 -15.60 22.56 2.24
N ASP A 253 -15.95 23.67 2.87
CA ASP A 253 -17.35 24.09 3.03
C ASP A 253 -18.03 24.31 1.68
N LYS A 254 -17.37 25.01 0.75
CA LYS A 254 -17.84 25.15 -0.64
C LYS A 254 -18.02 23.81 -1.33
N PHE A 255 -17.03 22.91 -1.20
CA PHE A 255 -17.09 21.58 -1.79
C PHE A 255 -18.28 20.76 -1.26
N ILE A 256 -18.56 20.83 0.06
CA ILE A 256 -19.72 20.17 0.68
C ILE A 256 -21.01 20.73 0.08
N VAL A 257 -21.17 22.06 0.07
CA VAL A 257 -22.39 22.69 -0.47
C VAL A 257 -22.63 22.31 -1.93
N GLU A 258 -21.58 22.21 -2.74
CA GLU A 258 -21.68 21.81 -4.15
C GLU A 258 -22.06 20.33 -4.35
N HIS A 259 -21.62 19.44 -3.46
CA HIS A 259 -21.78 17.98 -3.63
C HIS A 259 -22.85 17.33 -2.75
N ASP A 260 -23.46 18.05 -1.80
CA ASP A 260 -24.56 17.54 -0.96
C ASP A 260 -25.93 17.57 -1.69
N HIS A 261 -25.95 18.09 -2.93
CA HIS A 261 -27.14 18.19 -3.77
C HIS A 261 -27.32 17.03 -4.79
N ASP A 262 -26.36 16.10 -4.87
CA ASP A 262 -26.39 14.91 -5.73
C ASP A 262 -26.64 13.61 -4.95
#